data_AF-A0A397VDZ3-F1
#
_entry.id   AF-A0A397VDZ3-F1
#
_cell.length_a   1.000
_cell.length_b   1.000
_cell.length_c   1.000
_cell.angle_alpha   90.00
_cell.angle_beta   90.00
_cell.angle_gamma   90.00
#
_symmetry.space_group_name_H-M   'P 1'
#
loop_
_entity.id
_entity.type
_entity.pdbx_description
1 polymer ?
#
loop_
_entity_poly.entity_id
_entity_poly.type
_entity_poly.pdbx_seq_one_letter_code
_entity_poly.pdbx_strand_id
1 'polypeptide(L)'
;MVIGQIQEKNPNNPHARISGVHVFCLNILDIEKERERKHRSSSFRPFNTLSESMKTNRSRAFSVQLDKAFKNEVPNFFNSVARPVLQEIQFCVQDKDYLAKYNKEKTSSFDAFVKVIDQGPISQDAYRKLAVLQPELPRDHNISDARKNINEEMNKQAPINILNAENISLTTTNEIPHINNQEIEEDILKYIGKAGYRRITNILLFIIPCLIKQNILNTDNPILHVHLSGDGRNVGRKIKHVMITCTVLDDIPNINKADSYNTVILYPGVKTMRCCNK
;
A
#
# COMPACT_ATOMS: atom_id res chain seq x y z
N MET A 1 19.13 -54.31 3.81
CA MET A 1 20.56 -54.64 3.70
C MET A 1 21.14 -53.62 2.73
N VAL A 2 22.10 -52.76 3.07
CA VAL A 2 23.36 -53.01 3.77
C VAL A 2 23.71 -51.78 4.63
N ILE A 3 24.04 -52.04 5.88
CA ILE A 3 24.70 -51.11 6.79
C ILE A 3 26.15 -50.98 6.30
N GLY A 4 26.54 -49.82 5.77
CA GLY A 4 27.92 -49.55 5.37
C GLY A 4 28.76 -49.24 6.60
N GLN A 5 29.59 -50.18 7.04
CA GLN A 5 30.51 -50.03 8.16
C GLN A 5 31.51 -48.89 7.92
N ILE A 6 31.70 -48.03 8.94
CA ILE A 6 32.83 -47.11 9.01
C ILE A 6 34.06 -47.94 9.43
N GLN A 7 35.00 -48.15 8.50
CA GLN A 7 36.30 -48.72 8.84
C GLN A 7 37.25 -47.59 9.25
N GLU A 8 37.78 -47.68 10.47
CA GLU A 8 38.92 -46.90 10.94
C GLU A 8 40.18 -47.25 10.14
N LYS A 9 40.97 -46.22 9.82
CA LYS A 9 42.17 -46.35 9.00
C LYS A 9 43.35 -46.84 9.85
N ASN A 10 44.02 -47.91 9.41
CA ASN A 10 45.28 -48.38 9.98
C ASN A 10 46.43 -47.39 9.62
N PRO A 11 47.16 -46.81 10.60
CA PRO A 11 48.08 -45.70 10.36
C PRO A 11 49.40 -46.06 9.65
N ASN A 12 49.70 -47.34 9.39
CA ASN A 12 51.06 -47.77 9.03
C ASN A 12 51.25 -48.35 7.60
N ASN A 13 50.45 -47.95 6.61
CA ASN A 13 50.67 -48.39 5.22
C ASN A 13 51.02 -47.22 4.26
N PRO A 14 52.28 -47.09 3.82
CA PRO A 14 52.72 -46.02 2.92
C PRO A 14 52.29 -46.19 1.44
N HIS A 15 51.57 -47.27 1.07
CA HIS A 15 51.18 -47.54 -0.33
C HIS A 15 49.66 -47.63 -0.60
N ALA A 16 48.81 -47.16 0.32
CA ALA A 16 47.37 -47.14 0.07
C ALA A 16 46.96 -46.03 -0.93
N ARG A 17 46.66 -46.41 -2.18
CA ARG A 17 46.03 -45.52 -3.18
C ARG A 17 44.65 -45.11 -2.69
N ILE A 18 44.43 -43.80 -2.62
CA ILE A 18 43.25 -43.16 -2.03
C ILE A 18 42.02 -43.50 -2.89
N SER A 19 41.09 -44.28 -2.34
CA SER A 19 39.75 -44.48 -2.91
C SER A 19 38.74 -43.78 -2.01
N GLY A 20 38.24 -42.63 -2.46
CA GLY A 20 37.21 -41.84 -1.79
C GLY A 20 36.96 -40.56 -2.57
N VAL A 21 35.69 -40.25 -2.85
CA VAL A 21 35.27 -39.12 -3.68
C VAL A 21 35.75 -37.80 -3.04
N HIS A 22 36.79 -37.21 -3.65
CA HIS A 22 37.29 -35.89 -3.31
C HIS A 22 36.43 -34.84 -4.04
N VAL A 23 35.55 -34.16 -3.30
CA VAL A 23 34.91 -32.94 -3.77
C VAL A 23 35.66 -31.76 -3.14
N PHE A 24 36.54 -31.13 -3.93
CA PHE A 24 37.31 -29.91 -3.62
C PHE A 24 38.42 -29.97 -2.56
N CYS A 25 39.25 -31.03 -2.50
CA CYS A 25 40.52 -31.03 -1.74
C CYS A 25 40.48 -30.48 -0.29
N LEU A 26 39.33 -30.52 0.37
CA LEU A 26 39.17 -30.05 1.73
C LEU A 26 38.79 -31.25 2.60
N ASN A 27 39.67 -31.58 3.53
CA ASN A 27 39.43 -32.60 4.53
C ASN A 27 38.32 -32.13 5.47
N ILE A 28 37.27 -32.94 5.63
CA ILE A 28 36.09 -32.61 6.45
C ILE A 28 36.48 -32.31 7.90
N LEU A 29 37.46 -33.04 8.44
CA LEU A 29 37.95 -32.80 9.80
C LEU A 29 38.61 -31.42 9.95
N ASP A 30 39.29 -30.95 8.90
CA ASP A 30 39.91 -29.62 8.90
C ASP A 30 38.85 -28.52 8.74
N ILE A 31 37.78 -28.76 7.97
CA ILE A 31 36.63 -27.86 7.88
C ILE A 31 35.91 -27.74 9.24
N GLU A 32 35.68 -28.85 9.93
CA GLU A 32 35.02 -28.85 11.24
C GLU A 32 35.86 -28.11 12.28
N LYS A 33 37.17 -28.36 12.31
CA LYS A 33 38.11 -27.65 13.19
C LYS A 33 38.15 -26.14 12.90
N GLU A 34 38.10 -25.73 11.63
CA GLU A 34 38.00 -24.31 11.24
C GLU A 34 36.65 -23.68 11.59
N ARG A 35 35.55 -24.44 11.51
CA ARG A 35 34.23 -23.97 11.98
C ARG A 35 34.23 -23.75 13.49
N GLU A 36 34.79 -24.68 14.26
CA GLU A 36 34.93 -24.52 15.72
C GLU A 36 35.85 -23.35 16.10
N ARG A 37 36.93 -23.11 15.34
CA ARG A 37 37.79 -21.93 15.49
C ARG A 37 37.05 -20.62 15.22
N LYS A 38 36.22 -20.57 14.17
CA LYS A 38 35.38 -19.39 13.83
C LYS A 38 34.21 -19.17 14.79
N HIS A 39 33.78 -20.19 15.53
CA HIS A 39 32.80 -20.04 16.61
C HIS A 39 33.35 -19.30 17.84
N ARG A 40 34.66 -19.02 17.90
CA ARG A 40 35.22 -18.08 18.88
C ARG A 40 34.94 -16.64 18.44
N SER A 41 33.83 -16.11 18.93
CA SER A 41 33.50 -14.68 19.05
C SER A 41 34.00 -13.80 17.90
N SER A 42 33.36 -13.90 16.72
CA SER A 42 33.49 -12.79 15.76
C SER A 42 32.88 -11.56 16.43
N SER A 43 33.71 -10.60 16.78
CA SER A 43 33.22 -9.33 17.31
C SER A 43 32.37 -8.65 16.24
N PHE A 44 31.23 -8.08 16.64
CA PHE A 44 30.45 -7.30 15.70
C PHE A 44 31.32 -6.18 15.15
N ARG A 45 31.33 -6.02 13.82
CA ARG A 45 31.96 -4.85 13.19
C ARG A 45 31.44 -3.57 13.85
N PRO A 46 32.30 -2.60 14.19
CA PRO A 46 31.89 -1.35 14.81
C PRO A 46 30.75 -0.67 14.04
N PHE A 47 29.77 -0.11 14.75
CA PHE A 47 28.54 0.39 14.12
C PHE A 47 28.79 1.54 13.13
N ASN A 48 29.77 2.39 13.40
CA ASN A 48 30.21 3.50 12.53
C ASN A 48 30.77 3.03 11.18
N THR A 49 31.33 1.82 11.11
CA THR A 49 31.90 1.25 9.87
C THR A 49 30.84 0.61 8.95
N LEU A 50 29.59 0.55 9.39
CA LEU A 50 28.51 -0.07 8.64
C LEU A 50 27.88 0.88 7.63
N SER A 51 27.42 0.33 6.51
CA SER A 51 26.48 1.05 5.64
C SER A 51 25.14 1.28 6.34
N GLU A 52 24.38 2.27 5.91
CA GLU A 52 23.06 2.57 6.49
C GLU A 52 22.09 1.38 6.45
N SER A 53 22.15 0.57 5.39
CA SER A 53 21.38 -0.68 5.31
C SER A 53 21.80 -1.69 6.39
N MET A 54 23.11 -1.86 6.60
CA MET A 54 23.61 -2.76 7.65
C MET A 54 23.28 -2.27 9.06
N LYS A 55 23.38 -0.95 9.31
CA LYS A 55 22.94 -0.33 10.57
C LYS A 55 21.47 -0.62 10.84
N THR A 56 20.62 -0.41 9.83
CA THR A 56 19.18 -0.66 9.90
C THR A 56 18.87 -2.13 10.17
N ASN A 57 19.52 -3.04 9.45
CA ASN A 57 19.34 -4.48 9.65
C ASN A 57 19.77 -4.94 11.04
N ARG A 58 20.88 -4.40 11.57
CA ARG A 58 21.34 -4.72 12.92
C ARG A 58 20.37 -4.21 13.99
N SER A 59 19.90 -2.97 13.87
CA SER A 59 18.88 -2.41 14.78
C SER A 59 17.59 -3.23 14.73
N ARG A 60 17.14 -3.63 13.55
CA ARG A 60 15.97 -4.51 13.39
C ARG A 60 16.17 -5.87 14.06
N ALA A 61 17.34 -6.50 13.88
CA ALA A 61 17.66 -7.77 14.50
C ALA A 61 17.64 -7.68 16.04
N PHE A 62 18.17 -6.58 16.59
CA PHE A 62 18.12 -6.29 18.02
C PHE A 62 16.68 -6.17 18.53
N SER A 63 15.84 -5.40 17.85
CA SER A 63 14.41 -5.29 18.16
C SER A 63 13.69 -6.64 18.14
N VAL A 64 13.96 -7.50 17.16
CA VAL A 64 13.36 -8.85 17.12
C VAL A 64 13.78 -9.68 18.34
N GLN A 65 15.03 -9.56 18.80
CA GLN A 65 15.49 -10.28 19.99
C GLN A 65 14.84 -9.74 21.26
N LEU A 66 14.63 -8.43 21.37
CA LEU A 66 13.93 -7.83 22.52
C LEU A 66 12.47 -8.30 22.62
N ASP A 67 11.74 -8.42 21.51
CA ASP A 67 10.37 -8.96 21.53
C ASP A 67 10.32 -10.42 22.00
N LYS A 68 11.31 -11.23 21.60
CA LYS A 68 11.44 -12.60 22.10
C LYS A 68 11.75 -12.61 23.60
N ALA A 69 12.70 -11.79 24.04
CA ALA A 69 13.05 -11.67 25.45
C ALA A 69 11.85 -11.22 26.29
N PHE A 70 11.12 -10.19 25.84
CA PHE A 70 9.89 -9.73 26.47
C PHE A 70 8.88 -10.88 26.63
N LYS A 71 8.57 -11.61 25.55
CA LYS A 71 7.64 -12.75 25.59
C LYS A 71 8.06 -13.85 26.57
N ASN A 72 9.36 -14.07 26.71
CA ASN A 72 9.91 -15.06 27.64
C ASN A 72 9.84 -14.60 29.10
N GLU A 73 9.96 -13.29 29.36
CA GLU A 73 9.90 -12.72 30.71
C GLU A 73 8.48 -12.47 31.20
N VAL A 74 7.52 -12.25 30.30
CA VAL A 74 6.11 -12.00 30.66
C VAL A 74 5.55 -12.95 31.73
N PRO A 75 5.74 -14.28 31.64
CA PRO A 75 5.25 -15.22 32.65
C PRO A 75 5.84 -15.03 34.05
N ASN A 76 7.02 -14.40 34.17
CA ASN A 76 7.69 -14.16 35.45
C ASN A 76 7.05 -13.00 36.23
N PHE A 77 6.37 -12.08 35.54
CA PHE A 77 5.81 -10.85 36.14
C PHE A 77 4.29 -10.76 36.06
N PHE A 78 3.67 -11.43 35.08
CA PHE A 78 2.23 -11.32 34.81
C PHE A 78 1.59 -12.70 34.76
N ASN A 79 0.37 -12.80 35.29
CA ASN A 79 -0.46 -13.99 35.12
C ASN A 79 -0.99 -14.10 33.67
N SER A 80 -1.51 -15.28 33.32
CA SER A 80 -2.01 -15.58 31.97
C SER A 80 -3.22 -14.74 31.54
N VAL A 81 -3.89 -14.04 32.47
CA VAL A 81 -5.05 -13.19 32.20
C VAL A 81 -4.62 -11.80 31.75
N ALA A 82 -3.55 -11.25 32.34
CA ALA A 82 -3.12 -9.87 32.11
C ALA A 82 -2.63 -9.59 30.67
N ARG A 83 -2.13 -10.62 29.96
CA ARG A 83 -1.73 -10.58 28.53
C ARG A 83 -1.01 -9.29 28.12
N PRO A 84 0.12 -8.95 28.77
CA PRO A 84 0.87 -7.76 28.42
C PRO A 84 1.38 -7.84 26.96
N VAL A 85 1.39 -6.71 26.27
CA VAL A 85 1.81 -6.59 24.87
C VAL A 85 2.89 -5.52 24.77
N LEU A 86 4.03 -5.87 24.19
CA LEU A 86 5.06 -4.91 23.81
C LEU A 86 4.56 -4.08 22.64
N GLN A 87 4.44 -2.76 22.84
CA GLN A 87 3.88 -1.87 21.82
C GLN A 87 4.97 -1.31 20.91
N GLU A 88 5.98 -0.68 21.49
CA GLU A 88 7.12 -0.09 20.78
C GLU A 88 8.38 -0.07 21.63
N ILE A 89 9.54 0.03 20.97
CA ILE A 89 10.83 0.29 21.59
C ILE A 89 11.53 1.42 20.83
N GLN A 90 11.98 2.43 21.57
CA GLN A 90 12.82 3.51 21.06
C GLN A 90 14.22 3.41 21.66
N PHE A 91 15.25 3.51 20.84
CA PHE A 91 16.64 3.46 21.28
C PHE A 91 17.55 4.24 20.32
N CYS A 92 18.66 4.76 20.84
CA CYS A 92 19.63 5.53 20.09
C CYS A 92 20.95 4.77 19.93
N VAL A 93 21.57 4.83 18.75
CA VAL A 93 22.91 4.32 18.50
C VAL A 93 23.70 5.36 17.72
N GLN A 94 24.74 5.94 18.33
CA GLN A 94 25.59 6.98 17.71
C GLN A 94 24.76 8.13 17.12
N ASP A 95 23.92 8.74 17.97
CA ASP A 95 23.05 9.88 17.63
C ASP A 95 22.00 9.60 16.56
N LYS A 96 21.75 8.32 16.25
CA LYS A 96 20.67 7.89 15.39
C LYS A 96 19.61 7.15 16.18
N ASP A 97 18.40 7.70 16.15
CA ASP A 97 17.24 7.09 16.80
C ASP A 97 16.64 5.98 15.94
N TYR A 98 16.26 4.91 16.61
CA TYR A 98 15.58 3.75 16.06
C TYR A 98 14.28 3.54 16.82
N LEU A 99 13.20 3.37 16.07
CA LEU A 99 11.87 3.05 16.60
C LEU A 99 11.41 1.72 16.00
N ALA A 100 11.08 0.76 16.86
CA ALA A 100 10.50 -0.51 16.48
C ALA A 100 9.08 -0.60 17.05
N LYS A 101 8.08 -0.56 16.17
CA LYS A 101 6.66 -0.76 16.52
C LYS A 101 6.31 -2.24 16.31
N TYR A 102 5.80 -2.90 17.35
CA TYR A 102 5.41 -4.31 17.33
C TYR A 102 3.91 -4.48 17.17
N ASN A 103 3.14 -3.49 17.58
CA ASN A 103 1.73 -3.42 17.28
C ASN A 103 1.54 -2.89 15.86
N LYS A 104 0.75 -3.58 15.03
CA LYS A 104 0.30 -3.00 13.77
C LYS A 104 -0.57 -1.81 14.13
N GLU A 105 -0.19 -0.61 13.70
CA GLU A 105 -1.08 0.55 13.77
C GLU A 105 -2.45 0.13 13.20
N LYS A 106 -3.52 0.47 13.92
CA LYS A 106 -4.87 0.23 13.40
C LYS A 106 -4.96 0.92 12.04
N THR A 107 -5.27 0.17 10.99
CA THR A 107 -5.43 0.67 9.62
C THR A 107 -6.37 1.86 9.54
N SER A 108 -7.35 1.94 10.46
CA SER A 108 -8.27 3.07 10.62
C SER A 108 -7.57 4.42 10.86
N SER A 109 -6.32 4.44 11.34
CA SER A 109 -5.54 5.67 11.48
C SER A 109 -5.12 6.21 10.10
N PHE A 110 -4.69 5.32 9.19
CA PHE A 110 -4.22 5.72 7.86
C PHE A 110 -5.35 6.24 6.97
N ASP A 111 -6.57 5.74 7.13
CA ASP A 111 -7.74 6.24 6.39
C ASP A 111 -7.96 7.74 6.63
N ALA A 112 -7.73 8.22 7.86
CA ALA A 112 -7.80 9.65 8.17
C ALA A 112 -6.70 10.44 7.46
N PHE A 113 -5.47 9.90 7.36
CA PHE A 113 -4.39 10.53 6.60
C PHE A 113 -4.66 10.55 5.09
N VAL A 114 -5.21 9.47 4.52
CA VAL A 114 -5.65 9.43 3.13
C VAL A 114 -6.64 10.56 2.88
N LYS A 115 -7.64 10.72 3.77
CA LYS A 115 -8.63 11.80 3.67
C LYS A 115 -7.99 13.20 3.74
N VAL A 116 -7.06 13.43 4.66
CA VAL A 116 -6.35 14.72 4.79
C VAL A 116 -5.51 15.02 3.54
N ILE A 117 -4.92 14.01 2.90
CA ILE A 117 -4.15 14.20 1.67
C ILE A 117 -5.06 14.45 0.46
N ASP A 118 -6.18 13.74 0.37
CA ASP A 118 -7.10 13.82 -0.78
C ASP A 118 -7.99 15.07 -0.73
N GLN A 119 -8.41 15.51 0.47
CA GLN A 119 -9.32 16.64 0.66
C GLN A 119 -8.62 17.89 1.23
N GLY A 120 -7.45 17.73 1.85
CA GLY A 120 -6.74 18.83 2.47
C GLY A 120 -5.88 19.62 1.49
N PRO A 121 -5.37 20.78 1.92
CA PRO A 121 -4.56 21.66 1.08
C PRO A 121 -3.10 21.18 0.90
N ILE A 122 -2.75 20.01 1.45
CA ILE A 122 -1.37 19.51 1.47
C ILE A 122 -1.13 18.64 0.23
N SER A 123 -0.19 19.04 -0.62
CA SER A 123 0.21 18.21 -1.75
C SER A 123 0.94 16.94 -1.28
N GLN A 124 0.87 15.88 -2.09
CA GLN A 124 1.57 14.62 -1.79
C GLN A 124 3.09 14.82 -1.60
N ASP A 125 3.73 15.70 -2.39
CA ASP A 125 5.16 16.01 -2.23
C ASP A 125 5.45 16.73 -0.91
N ALA A 126 4.61 17.69 -0.53
CA ALA A 126 4.72 18.38 0.76
C ALA A 126 4.55 17.39 1.92
N TYR A 127 3.55 16.49 1.83
CA TYR A 127 3.36 15.44 2.82
C TYR A 127 4.57 14.52 2.94
N ARG A 128 5.16 14.07 1.82
CA ARG A 128 6.37 13.23 1.82
C ARG A 128 7.52 13.90 2.55
N LYS A 129 7.76 15.19 2.30
CA LYS A 129 8.79 15.98 2.99
C LYS A 129 8.52 16.08 4.49
N LEU A 130 7.27 16.32 4.89
CA LEU A 130 6.87 16.34 6.31
C LEU A 130 7.07 14.98 6.99
N ALA A 131 6.67 13.89 6.34
CA ALA A 131 6.82 12.54 6.87
C ALA A 131 8.30 12.12 7.02
N VAL A 132 9.21 12.71 6.24
CA VAL A 132 10.67 12.54 6.46
C VAL A 132 11.11 13.16 7.78
N LEU A 133 10.60 14.34 8.11
CA LEU A 133 10.97 15.08 9.32
C LEU A 133 10.29 14.54 10.59
N GLN A 134 9.07 14.03 10.47
CA GLN A 134 8.26 13.55 11.59
C GLN A 134 8.08 12.03 11.53
N PRO A 135 8.82 11.23 12.32
CA PRO A 135 8.78 9.77 12.30
C PRO A 135 7.40 9.17 12.65
N GLU A 136 6.56 9.91 13.37
CA GLU A 136 5.21 9.49 13.77
C GLU A 136 4.22 9.56 12.61
N LEU A 137 4.54 10.29 11.53
CA LEU A 137 3.67 10.36 10.36
C LEU A 137 3.76 9.07 9.52
N PRO A 138 2.62 8.58 9.01
CA PRO A 138 2.61 7.48 8.07
C PRO A 138 3.50 7.73 6.86
N ARG A 139 4.23 6.70 6.44
CA ARG A 139 5.02 6.75 5.21
C ARG A 139 4.13 6.58 3.99
N ASP A 140 4.62 7.08 2.85
CA ASP A 140 3.85 7.13 1.60
C ASP A 140 3.36 5.74 1.14
N HIS A 141 4.13 4.68 1.39
CA HIS A 141 3.71 3.31 1.08
C HIS A 141 2.52 2.87 1.92
N ASN A 142 2.49 3.20 3.23
CA ASN A 142 1.35 2.87 4.10
C ASN A 142 0.07 3.58 3.64
N ILE A 143 0.20 4.84 3.19
CA ILE A 143 -0.92 5.61 2.64
C ILE A 143 -1.40 5.01 1.32
N SER A 144 -0.47 4.61 0.45
CA SER A 144 -0.80 3.94 -0.81
C SER A 144 -1.52 2.62 -0.57
N ASP A 145 -1.06 1.82 0.40
CA ASP A 145 -1.70 0.56 0.78
C ASP A 145 -3.11 0.79 1.36
N ALA A 146 -3.26 1.80 2.22
CA ALA A 146 -4.57 2.19 2.74
C ALA A 146 -5.52 2.63 1.61
N ARG A 147 -5.05 3.48 0.69
CA ARG A 147 -5.82 3.92 -0.49
C ARG A 147 -6.21 2.74 -1.38
N LYS A 148 -5.33 1.76 -1.57
CA LYS A 148 -5.63 0.52 -2.30
C LYS A 148 -6.73 -0.29 -1.61
N ASN A 149 -6.62 -0.49 -0.30
CA ASN A 149 -7.63 -1.20 0.48
C ASN A 149 -9.00 -0.50 0.40
N ILE A 150 -9.03 0.83 0.54
CA ILE A 150 -10.26 1.63 0.37
C ILE A 150 -10.84 1.42 -1.03
N ASN A 151 -10.02 1.49 -2.08
CA ASN A 151 -10.46 1.26 -3.45
C ASN A 151 -11.04 -0.15 -3.66
N GLU A 152 -10.44 -1.17 -3.06
CA GLU A 152 -10.93 -2.55 -3.11
C GLU A 152 -12.29 -2.69 -2.41
N GLU A 153 -12.44 -2.13 -1.21
CA GLU A 153 -13.72 -2.11 -0.48
C GLU A 153 -14.80 -1.32 -1.22
N MET A 154 -14.44 -0.17 -1.78
CA MET A 154 -15.34 0.64 -2.62
C MET A 154 -15.77 -0.10 -3.87
N ASN A 155 -14.88 -0.88 -4.48
CA ASN A 155 -15.21 -1.66 -5.68
C ASN A 155 -16.15 -2.83 -5.38
N LYS A 156 -16.11 -3.40 -4.16
CA LYS A 156 -17.10 -4.40 -3.72
C LYS A 156 -18.50 -3.80 -3.59
N GLN A 157 -18.60 -2.57 -3.08
CA GLN A 157 -19.88 -1.93 -2.78
C GLN A 157 -20.50 -1.23 -4.01
N ALA A 158 -19.68 -0.56 -4.81
CA ALA A 158 -20.13 0.18 -5.99
C ALA A 158 -19.20 -0.05 -7.19
N PRO A 159 -19.16 -1.24 -7.80
CA PRO A 159 -18.17 -1.58 -8.82
C PRO A 159 -18.15 -0.60 -10.00
N ILE A 160 -16.94 -0.31 -10.50
CA ILE A 160 -16.75 0.39 -11.78
C ILE A 160 -16.85 -0.65 -12.89
N ASN A 161 -17.81 -0.46 -13.78
CA ASN A 161 -17.96 -1.24 -15.00
C ASN A 161 -17.46 -0.43 -16.19
N ILE A 162 -17.06 -1.14 -17.25
CA ILE A 162 -16.65 -0.54 -18.51
C ILE A 162 -17.80 -0.67 -19.51
N LEU A 163 -18.13 0.42 -20.18
CA LEU A 163 -19.07 0.48 -21.28
C LEU A 163 -18.29 0.79 -22.55
N ASN A 164 -18.43 -0.04 -23.60
CA ASN A 164 -17.92 0.32 -24.91
C ASN A 164 -18.88 1.35 -25.54
N ALA A 165 -18.37 2.55 -25.77
CA ALA A 165 -19.07 3.70 -26.33
C ALA A 165 -18.70 3.95 -27.80
N GLU A 166 -18.17 2.93 -28.49
CA GLU A 166 -17.72 2.99 -29.90
C GLU A 166 -18.82 3.46 -30.87
N ASN A 167 -20.11 3.32 -30.50
CA ASN A 167 -21.26 3.78 -31.29
C ASN A 167 -21.64 5.26 -31.05
N ILE A 168 -21.00 5.96 -30.11
CA ILE A 168 -21.23 7.39 -29.92
C ILE A 168 -20.31 8.12 -30.92
N SER A 169 -20.87 8.51 -32.06
CA SER A 169 -20.13 9.27 -33.08
C SER A 169 -19.67 10.61 -32.49
N LEU A 170 -18.40 10.68 -32.11
CA LEU A 170 -17.76 11.89 -31.59
C LEU A 170 -16.67 12.30 -32.57
N THR A 171 -16.89 13.44 -33.24
CA THR A 171 -15.93 14.05 -34.16
C THR A 171 -14.63 14.36 -33.40
N THR A 172 -13.58 13.61 -33.70
CA THR A 172 -12.22 13.90 -33.27
C THR A 172 -11.85 15.31 -33.73
N THR A 173 -11.50 16.18 -32.78
CA THR A 173 -10.84 17.45 -33.11
C THR A 173 -9.34 17.20 -33.11
N ASN A 174 -8.66 17.60 -34.18
CA ASN A 174 -7.21 17.44 -34.40
C ASN A 174 -6.36 18.34 -33.46
N GLU A 175 -6.78 18.50 -32.20
CA GLU A 175 -6.00 19.22 -31.20
C GLU A 175 -4.86 18.32 -30.72
N ILE A 176 -3.63 18.73 -31.04
CA ILE A 176 -2.40 18.04 -30.68
C ILE A 176 -2.30 18.03 -29.13
N PRO A 177 -2.27 16.85 -28.47
CA PRO A 177 -2.09 16.79 -27.04
C PRO A 177 -0.70 17.31 -26.66
N HIS A 178 -0.65 18.28 -25.74
CA HIS A 178 0.61 18.86 -25.29
C HIS A 178 1.22 18.00 -24.16
N ILE A 179 1.61 16.74 -24.41
CA ILE A 179 2.42 15.91 -23.50
C ILE A 179 3.70 15.47 -24.21
N ASN A 180 4.82 15.49 -23.49
CA ASN A 180 6.07 14.86 -23.91
C ASN A 180 6.33 13.63 -23.03
N ASN A 181 5.32 12.77 -22.83
CA ASN A 181 5.42 11.60 -21.95
C ASN A 181 4.63 10.43 -22.58
N GLN A 182 5.32 9.69 -23.44
CA GLN A 182 4.78 8.72 -24.40
C GLN A 182 4.02 7.55 -23.73
N GLU A 183 4.42 7.13 -22.53
CA GLU A 183 3.79 6.03 -21.78
C GLU A 183 2.35 6.34 -21.33
N ILE A 184 2.06 7.60 -20.97
CA ILE A 184 0.72 8.03 -20.55
C ILE A 184 -0.21 8.18 -21.76
N GLU A 185 0.32 8.57 -22.92
CA GLU A 185 -0.47 8.70 -24.14
C GLU A 185 -0.92 7.34 -24.68
N GLU A 186 -0.04 6.34 -24.67
CA GLU A 186 -0.35 4.97 -25.09
C GLU A 186 -1.43 4.32 -24.21
N ASP A 187 -1.36 4.50 -22.89
CA ASP A 187 -2.36 3.97 -21.96
C ASP A 187 -3.73 4.64 -22.14
N ILE A 188 -3.79 5.94 -22.43
CA ILE A 188 -5.07 6.63 -22.59
C ILE A 188 -5.72 6.31 -23.94
N LEU A 189 -4.93 6.13 -25.00
CA LEU A 189 -5.43 5.69 -26.31
C LEU A 189 -6.22 4.36 -26.21
N LYS A 190 -5.82 3.45 -25.31
CA LYS A 190 -6.51 2.15 -25.06
C LYS A 190 -7.93 2.29 -24.51
N TYR A 191 -8.24 3.42 -23.87
CA TYR A 191 -9.55 3.70 -23.27
C TYR A 191 -10.40 4.68 -24.08
N ILE A 192 -9.90 5.18 -25.21
CA ILE A 192 -10.72 5.95 -26.16
C ILE A 192 -11.88 5.08 -26.62
N GLY A 193 -13.08 5.65 -26.60
CA GLY A 193 -14.30 4.93 -26.94
C GLY A 193 -14.81 4.00 -25.83
N LYS A 194 -14.25 4.06 -24.61
CA LYS A 194 -14.74 3.32 -23.43
C LYS A 194 -15.10 4.28 -22.30
N ALA A 195 -16.27 4.10 -21.70
CA ALA A 195 -16.68 4.84 -20.51
C ALA A 195 -16.55 3.96 -19.27
N GLY A 196 -15.97 4.49 -18.20
CA GLY A 196 -16.12 3.93 -16.87
C GLY A 196 -17.46 4.39 -16.29
N TYR A 197 -18.26 3.48 -15.74
CA TYR A 197 -19.51 3.85 -15.08
C TYR A 197 -19.75 3.06 -13.79
N ARG A 198 -20.47 3.68 -12.86
CA ARG A 198 -21.04 3.05 -11.66
C ARG A 198 -22.55 3.12 -11.75
N ARG A 199 -23.25 2.07 -11.32
CA ARG A 199 -24.72 2.11 -11.26
C ARG A 199 -25.13 3.10 -10.16
N ILE A 200 -26.02 4.03 -10.49
CA ILE A 200 -26.59 4.99 -9.53
C ILE A 200 -27.18 4.25 -8.33
N THR A 201 -27.83 3.11 -8.54
CA THR A 201 -28.38 2.27 -7.47
C THR A 201 -27.32 1.86 -6.45
N ASN A 202 -26.12 1.48 -6.89
CA ASN A 202 -25.05 1.04 -5.99
C ASN A 202 -24.46 2.22 -5.21
N ILE A 203 -24.33 3.39 -5.86
CA ILE A 203 -23.92 4.64 -5.21
C ILE A 203 -24.95 5.02 -4.13
N LEU A 204 -26.24 5.01 -4.46
CA LEU A 204 -27.29 5.37 -3.51
C LEU A 204 -27.39 4.38 -2.34
N LEU A 205 -27.31 3.08 -2.60
CA LEU A 205 -27.25 2.06 -1.54
C LEU A 205 -26.08 2.26 -0.58
N PHE A 206 -24.95 2.75 -1.08
CA PHE A 206 -23.79 3.08 -0.26
C PHE A 206 -24.01 4.34 0.60
N ILE A 207 -24.64 5.38 0.05
CA ILE A 207 -24.74 6.70 0.70
C ILE A 207 -25.96 6.82 1.62
N ILE A 208 -27.11 6.24 1.27
CA ILE A 208 -28.37 6.35 2.02
C ILE A 208 -28.20 6.00 3.52
N PRO A 209 -27.52 4.90 3.91
CA PRO A 209 -27.31 4.59 5.33
C PRO A 209 -26.57 5.68 6.10
N CYS A 210 -25.67 6.41 5.44
CA CYS A 210 -24.94 7.52 6.04
C CYS A 210 -25.86 8.74 6.24
N LEU A 211 -26.67 9.07 5.23
CA LEU A 211 -27.61 10.19 5.29
C LEU A 211 -28.71 9.99 6.34
N ILE A 212 -29.20 8.74 6.52
CA ILE A 212 -30.14 8.40 7.59
C ILE A 212 -29.50 8.62 8.96
N LYS A 213 -28.25 8.16 9.16
CA LYS A 213 -27.51 8.36 10.43
C LYS A 213 -27.28 9.84 10.77
N GLN A 214 -27.17 10.69 9.74
CA GLN A 214 -27.02 12.13 9.90
C GLN A 214 -28.37 12.85 10.07
N ASN A 215 -29.49 12.13 10.10
CA ASN A 215 -30.86 12.66 10.12
C ASN A 215 -31.19 13.59 8.94
N ILE A 216 -30.54 13.39 7.79
CA ILE A 216 -30.83 14.13 6.56
C ILE A 216 -32.04 13.51 5.86
N LEU A 217 -32.07 12.19 5.76
CA LEU A 217 -33.20 11.46 5.18
C LEU A 217 -34.15 10.99 6.27
N ASN A 218 -35.44 11.25 6.07
CA ASN A 218 -36.51 10.76 6.94
C ASN A 218 -36.99 9.38 6.47
N THR A 219 -36.92 8.37 7.33
CA THR A 219 -37.40 7.01 7.02
C THR A 219 -38.91 6.93 6.84
N ASP A 220 -39.66 7.88 7.39
CA ASP A 220 -41.12 7.92 7.30
C ASP A 220 -41.60 8.53 5.97
N ASN A 221 -40.70 9.21 5.25
CA ASN A 221 -40.96 9.72 3.90
C ASN A 221 -39.95 9.11 2.91
N PRO A 222 -40.26 7.98 2.27
CA PRO A 222 -39.33 7.24 1.42
C PRO A 222 -39.14 7.87 0.02
N ILE A 223 -39.19 9.19 -0.08
CA ILE A 223 -38.94 9.95 -1.32
C ILE A 223 -37.52 10.51 -1.25
N LEU A 224 -36.72 10.20 -2.28
CA LEU A 224 -35.35 10.68 -2.42
C LEU A 224 -35.25 11.60 -3.64
N HIS A 225 -34.80 12.83 -3.44
CA HIS A 225 -34.61 13.80 -4.50
C HIS A 225 -33.18 13.72 -5.04
N VAL A 226 -33.03 13.42 -6.32
CA VAL A 226 -31.72 13.25 -6.96
C VAL A 226 -31.58 14.19 -8.15
N HIS A 227 -30.42 14.85 -8.25
CA HIS A 227 -30.04 15.65 -9.39
C HIS A 227 -28.92 14.99 -10.19
N LEU A 228 -29.15 14.83 -11.49
CA LEU A 228 -28.15 14.38 -12.44
C LEU A 228 -27.62 15.58 -13.22
N SER A 229 -26.30 15.74 -13.22
CA SER A 229 -25.61 16.82 -13.93
C SER A 229 -24.47 16.25 -14.75
N GLY A 230 -24.06 16.94 -15.80
CA GLY A 230 -22.86 16.59 -16.55
C GLY A 230 -22.14 17.82 -17.03
N ASP A 231 -20.82 17.85 -16.84
CA ASP A 231 -19.97 18.89 -17.41
C ASP A 231 -19.16 18.31 -18.57
N GLY A 232 -19.33 18.93 -19.75
CA GLY A 232 -18.44 18.70 -20.90
C GLY A 232 -17.15 19.51 -20.76
N ARG A 233 -16.62 19.65 -19.53
CA ARG A 233 -15.43 20.45 -19.23
C ARG A 233 -14.21 19.54 -19.15
N ASN A 234 -13.06 20.05 -19.55
CA ASN A 234 -11.80 19.31 -19.55
C ASN A 234 -11.38 18.97 -18.11
N VAL A 235 -11.73 17.79 -17.62
CA VAL A 235 -11.25 17.27 -16.33
C VAL A 235 -9.86 16.67 -16.54
N GLY A 236 -8.89 17.54 -16.81
CA GLY A 236 -7.51 17.17 -17.17
C GLY A 236 -6.92 18.17 -18.15
N ARG A 237 -5.63 18.50 -18.01
CA ARG A 237 -5.00 19.55 -18.84
C ARG A 237 -4.89 19.18 -20.33
N LYS A 238 -5.23 17.95 -20.74
CA LYS A 238 -4.73 17.38 -22.01
C LYS A 238 -5.73 16.52 -22.81
N ILE A 239 -6.77 15.97 -22.20
CA ILE A 239 -7.83 15.21 -22.89
C ILE A 239 -9.17 15.70 -22.36
N LYS A 240 -10.13 15.93 -23.26
CA LYS A 240 -11.48 16.32 -22.86
C LYS A 240 -12.16 15.09 -22.25
N HIS A 241 -12.79 15.26 -21.09
CA HIS A 241 -13.56 14.22 -20.44
C HIS A 241 -15.00 14.70 -20.33
N VAL A 242 -15.95 13.78 -20.50
CA VAL A 242 -17.33 14.02 -20.13
C VAL A 242 -17.55 13.31 -18.80
N MET A 243 -17.90 14.08 -17.78
CA MET A 243 -18.26 13.55 -16.47
C MET A 243 -19.76 13.73 -16.25
N ILE A 244 -20.42 12.66 -15.84
CA ILE A 244 -21.81 12.70 -15.37
C ILE A 244 -21.80 12.41 -13.89
N THR A 245 -22.45 13.27 -13.12
CA THR A 245 -22.52 13.24 -11.66
C THR A 245 -23.95 13.12 -11.17
N CYS A 246 -24.09 12.61 -9.96
CA CYS A 246 -25.35 12.41 -9.25
C CYS A 246 -25.23 13.00 -7.84
N THR A 247 -26.18 13.83 -7.44
CA THR A 247 -26.21 14.49 -6.13
C THR A 247 -27.56 14.25 -5.46
N VAL A 248 -27.56 14.00 -4.15
CA VAL A 248 -28.79 13.94 -3.34
C VAL A 248 -29.17 15.37 -2.94
N LEU A 249 -30.38 15.79 -3.28
CA LEU A 249 -30.87 17.16 -3.04
C LEU A 249 -31.42 17.35 -1.63
N ASP A 250 -31.71 16.27 -0.90
CA ASP A 250 -32.23 16.34 0.47
C ASP A 250 -31.17 16.87 1.47
N ASP A 251 -29.87 16.80 1.13
CA ASP A 251 -28.78 17.40 1.93
C ASP A 251 -28.55 18.88 1.56
N ILE A 252 -29.60 19.70 1.71
CA ILE A 252 -29.63 21.12 1.33
C ILE A 252 -28.37 21.90 1.73
N PRO A 253 -27.86 21.79 2.99
CA PRO A 253 -26.71 22.56 3.42
C PRO A 253 -25.41 22.21 2.67
N ASN A 254 -25.30 20.99 2.14
CA ASN A 254 -24.07 20.50 1.52
C ASN A 254 -24.15 20.40 -0.02
N ILE A 255 -25.28 20.73 -0.65
CA ILE A 255 -25.47 20.65 -2.12
C ILE A 255 -24.33 21.33 -2.90
N ASN A 256 -23.79 22.43 -2.37
CA ASN A 256 -22.75 23.22 -3.04
C ASN A 256 -21.32 22.72 -2.77
N LYS A 257 -21.14 21.69 -1.93
CA LYS A 257 -19.82 21.13 -1.63
C LYS A 257 -19.43 20.15 -2.73
N ALA A 258 -18.16 20.13 -3.13
CA ALA A 258 -17.69 19.16 -4.12
C ALA A 258 -17.98 17.70 -3.72
N ASP A 259 -17.92 17.40 -2.42
CA ASP A 259 -18.18 16.07 -1.84
C ASP A 259 -19.63 15.57 -2.01
N SER A 260 -20.59 16.43 -2.37
CA SER A 260 -21.97 16.00 -2.61
C SER A 260 -22.19 15.39 -4.00
N TYR A 261 -21.27 15.64 -4.94
CA TYR A 261 -21.35 15.18 -6.33
C TYR A 261 -20.65 13.83 -6.51
N ASN A 262 -21.43 12.79 -6.82
CA ASN A 262 -20.91 11.45 -7.06
C ASN A 262 -20.77 11.17 -8.56
N THR A 263 -19.58 10.84 -9.03
CA THR A 263 -19.36 10.47 -10.44
C THR A 263 -20.06 9.16 -10.79
N VAL A 264 -20.96 9.23 -11.76
CA VAL A 264 -21.70 8.08 -12.31
C VAL A 264 -21.03 7.57 -13.56
N ILE A 265 -20.64 8.46 -14.47
CA ILE A 265 -19.97 8.12 -15.73
C ILE A 265 -18.77 9.02 -15.89
N LEU A 266 -17.64 8.42 -16.25
CA LEU A 266 -16.45 9.12 -16.71
C LEU A 266 -16.09 8.59 -18.09
N TYR A 267 -16.13 9.47 -19.07
CA TYR A 267 -15.82 9.13 -20.46
C TYR A 267 -14.66 10.00 -20.98
N PRO A 268 -13.50 9.41 -21.32
CA PRO A 268 -12.46 10.09 -22.08
C PRO A 268 -12.93 10.27 -23.53
N GLY A 269 -13.24 11.51 -23.91
CA GLY A 269 -13.87 11.81 -25.17
C GLY A 269 -13.42 13.13 -25.75
N VAL A 270 -12.97 13.14 -27.00
CA VAL A 270 -12.64 14.39 -27.70
C VAL A 270 -13.91 15.01 -28.25
N LYS A 271 -14.72 15.72 -27.43
CA LYS A 271 -15.83 16.49 -28.00
C LYS A 271 -16.17 17.79 -27.26
N THR A 272 -16.28 18.84 -28.06
CA THR A 272 -16.98 20.09 -27.77
C THR A 272 -18.49 19.80 -27.75
N MET A 273 -19.12 19.85 -26.57
CA MET A 273 -20.58 19.88 -26.55
C MET A 273 -21.04 21.27 -27.00
N ARG A 274 -21.68 21.35 -28.17
CA ARG A 274 -22.70 22.39 -28.38
C ARG A 274 -23.83 22.04 -27.42
N CYS A 275 -24.13 22.96 -26.51
CA CYS A 275 -25.32 22.90 -25.66
C CYS A 275 -26.53 22.50 -26.51
N CYS A 276 -27.37 21.63 -25.94
CA CYS A 276 -28.72 21.39 -26.45
C CYS A 276 -29.37 22.74 -26.75
N ASN A 277 -29.62 23.00 -28.03
CA ASN A 277 -30.51 24.08 -28.43
C ASN A 277 -31.87 23.47 -28.73
N LYS A 278 -32.83 23.88 -27.88
CA LYS A 278 -34.29 23.70 -27.89
C LYS A 278 -34.82 22.33 -27.48
#